data_AF-A0A932T2U4-F1
#
_entry.id   AF-A0A932T2U4-F1
#
_cell.length_a   1.000
_cell.length_b   1.000
_cell.length_c   1.000
_cell.angle_alpha   90.00
_cell.angle_beta   90.00
_cell.angle_gamma   90.00
#
_symmetry.space_group_name_H-M   'P 1'
#
loop_
_entity.id
_entity.type
_entity.pdbx_description
1 polymer ?
#
loop_
_entity_poly.entity_id
_entity_poly.type
_entity_poly.pdbx_seq_one_letter_code
_entity_poly.pdbx_strand_id
1 'polypeptide(L)'
;MAFAFEKLLVYQKAVDFADQICAKSENFPRGYGFLVDQLNRAALSIAANIAEGNGRFTAPDRRNFFGISRGSAQECVPLLELALRRKLLTPEEHGIFKSQLEEISRMLAGLIKGVENRQS
;
A
#
# COMPACT_ATOMS: atom_id res chain seq x y z
N MET A 1 -7.68 -20.76 11.81
CA MET A 1 -6.90 -20.43 10.59
C MET A 1 -5.75 -19.53 11.03
N ALA A 2 -4.51 -19.87 10.69
CA ALA A 2 -3.33 -19.16 11.20
C ALA A 2 -3.19 -17.73 10.64
N PHE A 3 -3.61 -17.49 9.39
CA PHE A 3 -3.42 -16.20 8.68
C PHE A 3 -4.75 -15.63 8.17
N ALA A 4 -5.57 -15.10 9.08
CA ALA A 4 -6.91 -14.59 8.72
C ALA A 4 -6.89 -13.38 7.77
N PHE A 5 -5.78 -12.63 7.72
CA PHE A 5 -5.63 -11.44 6.88
C PHE A 5 -5.61 -11.77 5.38
N GLU A 6 -5.25 -12.99 4.99
CA GLU A 6 -5.21 -13.42 3.58
C GLU A 6 -6.59 -13.35 2.91
N LYS A 7 -7.67 -13.39 3.71
CA LYS A 7 -9.05 -13.23 3.23
C LYS A 7 -9.46 -11.78 3.02
N LEU A 8 -8.69 -10.81 3.51
CA LEU A 8 -8.99 -9.39 3.31
C LEU A 8 -8.68 -9.03 1.86
N LEU A 9 -9.70 -8.59 1.11
CA LEU A 9 -9.51 -8.16 -0.27
C LEU A 9 -8.50 -7.01 -0.39
N VAL A 10 -8.44 -6.12 0.62
CA VAL A 10 -7.45 -5.03 0.64
C VAL A 10 -6.02 -5.53 0.82
N TYR A 11 -5.82 -6.66 1.52
CA TYR A 11 -4.51 -7.29 1.64
C TYR A 11 -4.07 -7.84 0.27
N GLN A 12 -4.94 -8.59 -0.41
CA GLN A 12 -4.66 -9.15 -1.74
C GLN A 12 -4.29 -8.04 -2.73
N LYS A 13 -5.10 -6.98 -2.80
CA LYS A 13 -4.82 -5.81 -3.65
C LYS A 13 -3.51 -5.10 -3.28
N ALA A 14 -3.17 -5.02 -2.00
CA ALA A 14 -1.91 -4.42 -1.57
C ALA A 14 -0.69 -5.26 -1.98
N VAL A 15 -0.80 -6.60 -1.95
CA VAL A 15 0.24 -7.51 -2.46
C VAL A 15 0.37 -7.36 -3.97
N ASP A 16 -0.75 -7.37 -4.70
CA ASP A 16 -0.75 -7.19 -6.16
C ASP A 16 -0.12 -5.85 -6.57
N PHE A 17 -0.45 -4.78 -5.84
CA PHE A 17 0.15 -3.46 -6.04
C PHE A 17 1.66 -3.48 -5.79
N ALA A 18 2.11 -4.08 -4.68
CA ALA A 18 3.52 -4.15 -4.36
C ALA A 18 4.33 -4.96 -5.40
N ASP A 19 3.78 -6.08 -5.88
CA ASP A 19 4.40 -6.90 -6.92
C ASP A 19 4.54 -6.12 -8.24
N GLN A 20 3.47 -5.46 -8.68
CA GLN A 20 3.49 -4.63 -9.89
C GLN A 20 4.52 -3.49 -9.79
N ILE A 21 4.61 -2.84 -8.63
CA ILE A 21 5.58 -1.78 -8.38
C ILE A 21 7.01 -2.31 -8.41
N CYS A 22 7.28 -3.45 -7.74
CA CYS A 22 8.60 -4.07 -7.75
C CYS A 22 9.00 -4.42 -9.19
N ALA A 23 8.16 -5.16 -9.92
CA ALA A 23 8.41 -5.54 -11.32
C ALA A 23 8.60 -4.32 -12.24
N LYS A 24 7.81 -3.25 -12.05
CA LYS A 24 7.98 -2.03 -12.85
C LYS A 24 9.29 -1.32 -12.54
N SER A 25 9.67 -1.24 -11.26
CA SER A 25 10.87 -0.56 -10.78
C SER A 25 12.18 -1.21 -11.26
N GLU A 26 12.17 -2.51 -11.57
CA GLU A 26 13.31 -3.24 -12.15
C GLU A 26 13.73 -2.68 -13.51
N ASN A 27 12.80 -2.06 -14.24
CA ASN A 27 13.05 -1.49 -15.56
C ASN A 27 13.57 -0.04 -15.49
N PHE A 28 13.74 0.53 -14.30
CA PHE A 28 14.25 1.89 -14.18
C PHE A 28 15.76 1.93 -14.50
N PRO A 29 16.23 2.92 -15.27
CA PRO A 29 17.65 3.02 -15.59
C PRO A 29 18.49 3.31 -14.34
N ARG A 30 19.80 3.06 -14.46
CA ARG A 30 20.77 3.39 -13.40
C ARG A 30 20.65 4.87 -13.01
N GLY A 31 20.80 5.14 -11.71
CA GLY A 31 20.70 6.49 -11.13
C GLY A 31 19.43 6.76 -10.33
N TYR A 32 18.42 5.88 -10.40
CA TYR A 32 17.15 6.01 -9.67
C TYR A 32 17.00 5.06 -8.48
N GLY A 33 18.08 4.44 -8.01
CA GLY A 33 18.03 3.46 -6.91
C GLY A 33 17.37 4.00 -5.63
N PHE A 34 17.56 5.29 -5.33
CA PHE A 34 16.89 5.94 -4.20
C PHE A 34 15.36 5.95 -4.36
N LEU A 35 14.84 6.18 -5.57
CA LEU A 35 13.42 6.24 -5.84
C LEU A 35 12.80 4.84 -5.82
N VAL A 36 13.52 3.87 -6.39
CA VAL A 36 13.15 2.44 -6.36
C VAL A 36 13.06 1.94 -4.93
N ASP A 37 14.07 2.20 -4.08
CA ASP A 37 14.06 1.79 -2.68
C ASP A 37 12.87 2.37 -1.92
N GLN A 38 12.65 3.69 -2.01
CA GLN A 38 11.56 4.34 -1.29
C GLN A 38 10.20 3.86 -1.76
N LEU A 39 10.01 3.70 -3.07
CA LEU A 39 8.73 3.27 -3.65
C LEU A 39 8.42 1.81 -3.28
N ASN A 40 9.39 0.90 -3.42
CA ASN A 40 9.20 -0.51 -3.09
C ASN A 40 8.96 -0.70 -1.60
N ARG A 41 9.70 0.00 -0.73
CA ARG A 41 9.49 -0.05 0.72
C ARG A 41 8.10 0.45 1.12
N ALA A 42 7.66 1.58 0.55
CA ALA A 42 6.32 2.10 0.81
C ALA A 42 5.24 1.12 0.33
N ALA A 43 5.36 0.56 -0.88
CA ALA A 43 4.39 -0.39 -1.43
C ALA A 43 4.30 -1.69 -0.60
N LEU A 44 5.43 -2.30 -0.26
CA LEU A 44 5.50 -3.50 0.58
C LEU A 44 4.94 -3.25 2.00
N SER A 45 5.19 -2.07 2.56
CA SER A 45 4.71 -1.67 3.88
C SER A 45 3.18 -1.71 3.99
N ILE A 46 2.45 -1.44 2.91
CA ILE A 46 0.98 -1.49 2.90
C ILE A 46 0.49 -2.91 3.27
N ALA A 47 0.96 -3.93 2.56
CA ALA A 47 0.55 -5.31 2.80
C ALA A 47 1.04 -5.84 4.16
N ALA A 48 2.30 -5.52 4.51
CA ALA A 48 2.91 -5.95 5.77
C ALA A 48 2.13 -5.42 6.99
N ASN A 49 1.77 -4.13 6.98
CA ASN A 49 1.03 -3.52 8.08
C ASN A 49 -0.44 -3.98 8.13
N ILE A 50 -1.06 -4.35 7.00
CA ILE A 50 -2.39 -4.99 7.02
C ILE A 50 -2.33 -6.34 7.73
N ALA A 51 -1.34 -7.18 7.39
CA ALA A 51 -1.16 -8.49 7.99
C ALA A 51 -0.89 -8.39 9.49
N GLU A 52 0.06 -7.51 9.88
CA GLU A 52 0.41 -7.28 11.27
C GLU A 52 -0.76 -6.71 12.07
N GLY A 53 -1.43 -5.69 11.52
CA GLY A 53 -2.61 -5.07 12.11
C GLY A 53 -3.71 -6.08 12.36
N ASN A 54 -4.05 -6.91 11.39
CA ASN A 54 -5.10 -7.92 11.56
C ASN A 54 -4.76 -9.00 12.62
N GLY A 55 -3.47 -9.19 12.92
CA GLY A 55 -3.01 -10.08 14.00
C GLY A 55 -3.10 -9.47 15.41
N ARG A 56 -3.37 -8.16 15.54
CA ARG A 56 -3.41 -7.50 16.86
C ARG A 56 -4.71 -7.80 17.64
N PHE A 57 -4.57 -8.00 18.94
CA PHE A 57 -5.66 -8.34 19.85
C PHE A 57 -6.59 -7.16 20.13
N THR A 58 -6.03 -5.97 20.35
CA THR A 58 -6.80 -4.79 20.72
C THR A 58 -7.20 -3.97 19.49
N ALA A 59 -8.38 -3.36 19.52
CA ALA A 59 -8.83 -2.50 18.43
C ALA A 59 -7.95 -1.26 18.22
N PRO A 60 -7.45 -0.56 19.26
CA PRO A 60 -6.52 0.55 19.08
C PRO A 60 -5.25 0.14 18.33
N ASP A 61 -4.66 -1.02 18.66
CA ASP A 61 -3.48 -1.51 17.96
C ASP A 61 -3.80 -1.83 16.50
N ARG A 62 -4.89 -2.56 16.24
CA ARG A 62 -5.35 -2.84 14.86
C ARG A 62 -5.48 -1.55 14.05
N ARG A 63 -6.12 -0.53 14.64
CA ARG A 63 -6.33 0.78 14.02
C ARG A 63 -5.00 1.44 13.67
N ASN A 64 -4.04 1.42 14.58
CA ASN A 64 -2.72 2.02 14.36
C ASN A 64 -2.04 1.42 13.13
N PHE A 65 -1.97 0.09 13.03
CA PHE A 65 -1.37 -0.59 11.88
C PHE A 65 -2.10 -0.35 10.57
N PHE A 66 -3.44 -0.32 10.57
CA PHE A 66 -4.20 0.07 9.38
C PHE A 66 -3.99 1.54 9.00
N GLY A 67 -3.77 2.41 10.00
CA GLY A 67 -3.35 3.80 9.81
C GLY A 67 -1.98 3.91 9.13
N ILE A 68 -1.00 3.13 9.58
CA ILE A 68 0.33 3.04 8.97
C ILE A 68 0.22 2.55 7.52
N SER A 69 -0.55 1.48 7.29
CA SER A 69 -0.82 0.95 5.93
C SER A 69 -1.36 2.04 5.00
N ARG A 70 -2.29 2.87 5.51
CA ARG A 70 -2.87 3.99 4.76
C ARG A 70 -1.86 5.12 4.54
N GLY A 71 -1.00 5.38 5.52
CA GLY A 71 0.13 6.31 5.38
C GLY A 71 1.09 5.88 4.27
N SER A 72 1.50 4.61 4.25
CA SER A 72 2.37 4.09 3.18
C SER A 72 1.72 4.14 1.80
N ALA A 73 0.41 3.94 1.69
CA ALA A 73 -0.32 4.16 0.43
C ALA A 73 -0.26 5.63 -0.02
N GLN A 74 -0.34 6.58 0.91
CA GLN A 74 -0.19 8.01 0.62
C GLN A 74 1.25 8.37 0.23
N GLU A 75 2.26 7.73 0.84
CA GLU A 75 3.68 7.93 0.50
C GLU A 75 4.01 7.47 -0.92
N CYS A 76 3.32 6.44 -1.44
CA CYS A 76 3.51 5.98 -2.81
C CYS A 76 3.11 7.06 -3.85
N VAL A 77 2.10 7.89 -3.55
CA VAL A 77 1.57 8.89 -4.51
C VAL A 77 2.64 9.89 -4.99
N PRO A 78 3.35 10.63 -4.12
CA PRO A 78 4.41 11.53 -4.58
C PRO A 78 5.59 10.80 -5.23
N LEU A 79 5.88 9.56 -4.84
CA LEU A 79 6.96 8.76 -5.46
C LEU A 79 6.59 8.36 -6.90
N LEU A 80 5.34 7.98 -7.15
CA LEU A 80 4.81 7.72 -8.48
C LEU A 80 4.79 8.99 -9.35
N GLU A 81 4.40 10.13 -8.77
CA GLU A 81 4.43 11.42 -9.46
C GLU A 81 5.88 11.81 -9.87
N LEU A 82 6.85 11.58 -8.98
CA LEU A 82 8.27 11.76 -9.31
C LEU A 82 8.70 10.82 -10.44
N ALA A 83 8.29 9.55 -10.40
CA ALA A 83 8.60 8.60 -11.46
C ALA A 83 8.02 9.04 -12.81
N LEU A 84 6.78 9.53 -12.84
CA LEU A 84 6.15 10.11 -14.04
C LEU A 84 6.93 11.33 -14.57
N ARG A 85 7.26 12.30 -13.72
CA ARG A 85 8.01 13.50 -14.12
C ARG A 85 9.41 13.19 -14.66
N ARG A 86 10.01 12.11 -14.18
CA ARG A 86 11.30 11.58 -14.66
C ARG A 86 11.16 10.68 -15.89
N LYS A 87 9.94 10.52 -16.43
CA LYS A 87 9.62 9.66 -17.58
C LYS A 87 9.95 8.19 -17.36
N LEU A 88 9.90 7.75 -16.10
CA LEU A 88 10.08 6.35 -15.70
C LEU A 88 8.76 5.55 -15.77
N LEU A 89 7.65 6.27 -15.72
CA LEU A 89 6.30 5.77 -15.94
C LEU A 89 5.65 6.56 -17.08
N THR A 90 4.78 5.90 -17.85
CA THR A 90 3.86 6.61 -18.75
C THR A 90 2.70 7.24 -17.95
N PRO A 91 1.98 8.22 -18.50
CA PRO A 91 0.78 8.78 -17.88
C PRO A 91 -0.28 7.71 -17.56
N GLU A 92 -0.41 6.70 -18.43
CA GLU A 92 -1.36 5.59 -18.28
C GLU A 92 -0.96 4.70 -17.09
N GLU A 93 0.31 4.30 -17.01
CA GLU A 93 0.83 3.50 -15.90
C GLU A 93 0.68 4.23 -14.56
N HIS A 94 1.04 5.51 -14.54
CA HIS A 94 0.84 6.37 -13.37
C HIS A 94 -0.64 6.42 -12.96
N GLY A 95 -1.55 6.57 -13.92
CA GLY A 95 -2.99 6.58 -13.69
C GLY A 95 -3.50 5.26 -13.09
N ILE A 96 -3.03 4.12 -13.59
CA ILE A 96 -3.37 2.78 -13.08
C ILE A 96 -2.93 2.64 -11.62
N PHE A 97 -1.65 2.91 -11.32
CA PHE A 97 -1.11 2.76 -9.97
C PHE A 97 -1.78 3.71 -8.98
N LYS A 98 -2.05 4.95 -9.38
CA LYS A 98 -2.77 5.91 -8.55
C LYS A 98 -4.19 5.44 -8.25
N SER A 99 -4.91 4.91 -9.23
CA SER A 99 -6.27 4.38 -9.03
C SER A 99 -6.30 3.19 -8.06
N GLN A 100 -5.32 2.29 -8.15
CA GLN A 100 -5.16 1.19 -7.20
C GLN A 100 -4.91 1.70 -5.77
N LEU A 101 -4.03 2.70 -5.59
CA LEU A 101 -3.79 3.33 -4.28
C LEU A 101 -5.04 4.02 -3.71
N GLU A 102 -5.84 4.66 -4.54
CA GLU A 102 -7.12 5.27 -4.14
C GLU A 102 -8.13 4.21 -3.68
N GLU A 103 -8.21 3.07 -4.37
CA GLU A 103 -9.03 1.93 -3.95
C GLU A 103 -8.57 1.37 -2.61
N ILE A 104 -7.28 1.03 -2.49
CA ILE A 104 -6.68 0.51 -1.25
C ILE A 104 -6.92 1.48 -0.08
N SER A 105 -6.69 2.79 -0.30
CA SER A 105 -6.90 3.82 0.73
C SER A 105 -8.34 3.90 1.21
N ARG A 106 -9.33 3.76 0.30
CA ARG A 106 -10.76 3.71 0.67
C ARG A 106 -11.09 2.46 1.47
N MET A 107 -10.57 1.30 1.08
CA MET A 107 -10.79 0.04 1.79
C MET A 107 -10.18 0.08 3.20
N LEU A 108 -8.97 0.61 3.34
CA LEU A 108 -8.31 0.81 4.64
C LEU A 108 -9.10 1.77 5.54
N ALA A 109 -9.63 2.86 4.99
CA ALA A 109 -10.52 3.75 5.75
C ALA A 109 -11.79 3.03 6.23
N GLY A 110 -12.35 2.13 5.42
CA GLY A 110 -13.46 1.26 5.81
C GLY A 110 -13.09 0.30 6.94
N LEU A 111 -11.91 -0.33 6.88
CA LEU A 111 -11.41 -1.20 7.95
C LEU A 111 -11.20 -0.45 9.26
N ILE A 112 -10.58 0.73 9.23
CA ILE A 112 -10.35 1.59 10.40
C ILE A 112 -11.68 1.90 11.11
N LYS A 113 -12.69 2.37 10.35
CA LYS A 113 -14.03 2.64 10.88
C LYS A 113 -14.73 1.38 11.40
N GLY A 114 -14.59 0.26 10.69
CA GLY A 114 -15.18 -1.02 11.11
C GLY A 114 -14.58 -1.58 12.41
N VAL A 115 -13.33 -1.24 12.72
CA VAL A 115 -12.67 -1.58 13.99
C VAL A 115 -13.20 -0.72 15.15
N GLU A 116 -13.55 0.54 14.90
CA GLU A 116 -14.17 1.45 15.89
C GLU A 116 -15.56 1.00 16.30
N ASN A 117 -16.42 0.68 15.33
CA ASN A 117 -17.83 0.35 15.58
C ASN A 117 -18.06 -0.99 16.29
N ARG A 118 -17.04 -1.86 16.40
CA ARG A 118 -17.12 -3.14 17.13
C ARG A 118 -16.79 -3.00 18.62
N GLN A 119 -16.39 -1.82 19.07
CA GLN A 119 -16.12 -1.52 20.48
C GLN A 119 -17.27 -0.79 21.18
N SER A 120 -18.21 -0.25 20.42
CA SER A 120 -19.47 0.36 20.89
C SER A 120 -20.60 -0.65 20.87
#